data_AF-A0A951VWY8-F1
#
_entry.id   AF-A0A951VWY8-F1
#
_cell.length_a   1.000
_cell.length_b   1.000
_cell.length_c   1.000
_cell.angle_alpha   90.00
_cell.angle_beta   90.00
_cell.angle_gamma   90.00
#
_symmetry.space_group_name_H-M   'P 1'
#
loop_
_entity.id
_entity.type
_entity.pdbx_description
1 polymer ?
#
loop_
_entity_poly.entity_id
_entity_poly.type
_entity_poly.pdbx_seq_one_letter_code
_entity_poly.pdbx_strand_id
1 'polypeptide(L)'
;MMSLIVKKCLVVWALLALFVSCSIGIGVVRTDELRYPASLSPYLPNADGSIVSEQKGLEIIGKAYTSKRFYRIVYGAFPLNDIEWESGTELNTQVEKAGGQGLVNVEIENSPCGISQTVVLNIVPIWPGCNLVEIRGDIVKVKR
;
A
#
# COMPACT_ATOMS: atom_id res chain seq x y z
N MET A 1 -36.51 -39.43 1.48
CA MET A 1 -36.36 -38.17 0.69
C MET A 1 -35.64 -37.04 1.41
N MET A 2 -35.47 -37.08 2.75
CA MET A 2 -34.82 -36.01 3.54
C MET A 2 -33.30 -35.87 3.33
N SER A 3 -32.63 -36.90 2.77
CA SER A 3 -31.17 -36.91 2.54
C SER A 3 -30.71 -35.98 1.40
N LEU A 4 -31.55 -35.73 0.38
CA LEU A 4 -31.14 -34.95 -0.80
C LEU A 4 -31.11 -33.44 -0.51
N ILE A 5 -32.02 -32.95 0.35
CA ILE A 5 -32.12 -31.54 0.74
C ILE A 5 -30.95 -31.16 1.65
N VAL A 6 -30.61 -32.04 2.61
CA VAL A 6 -29.46 -31.83 3.52
C VAL A 6 -28.14 -31.76 2.74
N LYS A 7 -27.94 -32.63 1.75
CA LYS A 7 -26.74 -32.61 0.89
C LYS A 7 -26.65 -31.33 0.05
N LYS A 8 -27.76 -30.87 -0.53
CA LYS A 8 -27.80 -29.61 -1.31
C LYS A 8 -27.53 -28.40 -0.43
N CYS A 9 -28.09 -28.34 0.78
CA CYS A 9 -27.78 -27.29 1.75
C CYS A 9 -26.31 -27.31 2.16
N LEU A 10 -25.72 -28.48 2.39
CA LEU A 10 -24.31 -28.58 2.78
C LEU A 10 -23.36 -28.08 1.67
N VAL A 11 -23.68 -28.37 0.40
CA VAL A 11 -22.92 -27.89 -0.75
C VAL A 11 -23.06 -26.37 -0.93
N VAL A 12 -24.26 -25.82 -0.75
CA VAL A 12 -24.49 -24.37 -0.81
C VAL A 12 -23.75 -23.64 0.32
N TRP A 13 -23.77 -24.17 1.53
CA TRP A 13 -23.01 -23.62 2.66
C TRP A 13 -21.48 -23.72 2.45
N ALA A 14 -20.99 -24.83 1.89
CA ALA A 14 -19.58 -24.97 1.52
C ALA A 14 -19.16 -24.00 0.41
N LEU A 15 -20.03 -23.77 -0.58
CA LEU A 15 -19.82 -22.76 -1.62
C LEU A 15 -19.84 -21.35 -1.06
N LEU A 16 -20.76 -21.02 -0.14
CA LEU A 16 -20.79 -19.71 0.51
C LEU A 16 -19.52 -19.46 1.35
N ALA A 17 -19.01 -20.48 2.06
CA ALA A 17 -17.79 -20.35 2.87
C ALA A 17 -16.54 -20.01 2.04
N LEU A 18 -16.50 -20.40 0.75
CA LEU A 18 -15.43 -20.01 -0.18
C LEU A 18 -15.44 -18.52 -0.53
N PHE A 19 -16.53 -17.80 -0.29
CA PHE A 19 -16.67 -16.37 -0.59
C PHE A 19 -16.42 -15.43 0.60
N VAL A 20 -16.21 -15.94 1.82
CA VAL A 20 -16.13 -15.09 3.05
C VAL A 20 -14.69 -14.89 3.56
N SER A 21 -13.66 -15.38 2.85
CA SER A 21 -12.28 -15.23 3.30
C SER A 21 -11.70 -13.84 2.97
N CYS A 22 -12.11 -12.82 3.71
CA CYS A 22 -11.45 -11.52 3.72
C CYS A 22 -10.66 -11.37 5.03
N SER A 23 -9.40 -11.79 5.05
CA SER A 23 -8.50 -11.44 6.15
C SER A 23 -8.06 -9.98 5.98
N ILE A 24 -8.38 -9.12 6.94
CA ILE A 24 -8.12 -7.69 6.84
C ILE A 24 -6.80 -7.35 7.55
N GLY A 25 -5.81 -6.87 6.80
CA GLY A 25 -4.65 -6.17 7.35
C GLY A 25 -4.95 -4.66 7.44
N ILE A 26 -4.75 -4.03 8.60
CA ILE A 26 -4.90 -2.59 8.75
C ILE A 26 -3.58 -2.02 9.25
N GLY A 27 -3.06 -1.03 8.52
CA GLY A 27 -1.90 -0.23 8.88
C GLY A 27 -2.13 1.23 8.53
N VAL A 28 -1.40 2.12 9.20
CA VAL A 28 -1.39 3.56 8.98
C VAL A 28 -0.05 3.94 8.39
N VAL A 29 -0.08 4.63 7.26
CA VAL A 29 1.12 5.16 6.62
C VAL A 29 1.18 6.66 6.87
N ARG A 30 2.33 7.10 7.37
CA ARG A 30 2.63 8.49 7.72
C ARG A 30 3.80 8.97 6.86
N THR A 31 3.76 10.25 6.54
CA THR A 31 4.79 10.97 5.78
C THR A 31 5.09 12.28 6.49
N ASP A 32 5.02 12.29 7.83
CA ASP A 32 5.11 13.52 8.63
C ASP A 32 6.52 14.10 8.58
N GLU A 33 7.54 13.26 8.36
CA GLU A 33 8.94 13.66 8.26
C GLU A 33 9.39 13.96 6.82
N LEU A 34 8.47 14.01 5.86
CA LEU A 34 8.83 14.25 4.45
C LEU A 34 9.32 15.70 4.26
N ARG A 35 10.60 15.86 3.90
CA ARG A 35 11.27 17.16 3.72
C ARG A 35 11.10 17.74 2.32
N TYR A 36 10.84 16.88 1.34
CA TYR A 36 10.71 17.25 -0.07
C TYR A 36 9.23 17.33 -0.48
N PRO A 37 8.85 18.27 -1.35
CA PRO A 37 7.48 18.35 -1.84
C PRO A 37 7.14 17.11 -2.66
N ALA A 38 5.97 16.52 -2.37
CA ALA A 38 5.44 15.37 -3.06
C ALA A 38 4.06 15.68 -3.64
N SER A 39 3.80 15.18 -4.85
CA SER A 39 2.54 15.38 -5.55
C SER A 39 2.04 14.05 -6.13
N LEU A 40 0.75 13.79 -5.97
CA LEU A 40 0.07 12.66 -6.63
C LEU A 40 -0.10 12.89 -8.15
N SER A 41 0.25 14.08 -8.63
CA SER A 41 0.11 14.52 -10.02
C SER A 41 1.47 14.87 -10.62
N PRO A 42 1.60 15.05 -11.95
CA PRO A 42 2.88 15.38 -12.59
C PRO A 42 3.30 16.85 -12.40
N TYR A 43 2.84 17.51 -11.33
CA TYR A 43 2.98 18.95 -11.10
C TYR A 43 3.56 19.23 -9.72
N LEU A 44 4.50 20.17 -9.65
CA LEU A 44 5.01 20.73 -8.40
C LEU A 44 4.94 22.26 -8.40
N PRO A 45 4.69 22.88 -7.24
CA PRO A 45 4.89 24.32 -7.07
C PRO A 45 6.40 24.63 -7.05
N ASN A 46 6.80 25.62 -7.82
CA ASN A 46 8.14 26.19 -7.81
C ASN A 46 8.23 27.31 -6.75
N ALA A 47 9.44 27.75 -6.42
CA ALA A 47 9.68 28.76 -5.38
C ALA A 47 9.01 30.11 -5.64
N ASP A 48 8.71 30.43 -6.90
CA ASP A 48 7.99 31.62 -7.35
C ASP A 48 6.45 31.46 -7.32
N GLY A 49 5.96 30.29 -6.90
CA GLY A 49 4.53 29.94 -6.91
C GLY A 49 4.02 29.49 -8.28
N SER A 50 4.87 29.42 -9.31
CA SER A 50 4.48 28.85 -10.60
C SER A 50 4.37 27.33 -10.52
N ILE A 51 3.50 26.73 -11.35
CA ILE A 51 3.38 25.27 -11.45
C ILE A 51 4.32 24.77 -12.53
N VAL A 52 5.26 23.92 -12.14
CA VAL A 52 6.19 23.24 -13.05
C VAL A 52 5.73 21.80 -13.28
N SER A 53 5.95 21.32 -14.49
CA SER A 53 5.66 19.95 -14.93
C SER A 53 6.82 19.43 -15.76
N GLU A 54 6.80 18.14 -16.11
CA GLU A 54 7.83 17.55 -17.00
C GLU A 54 8.02 18.34 -18.31
N GLN A 55 6.92 18.87 -18.84
CA GLN A 55 6.94 19.68 -20.07
C GLN A 55 7.33 21.14 -19.82
N LYS A 56 7.35 21.58 -18.56
CA LYS A 56 7.58 22.96 -18.11
C LYS A 56 8.62 23.01 -17.00
N GLY A 57 9.82 22.51 -17.29
CA GLY A 57 10.99 22.73 -16.44
C GLY A 57 11.18 21.75 -15.29
N LEU A 58 10.44 20.64 -15.21
CA LEU A 58 10.85 19.48 -14.39
C LEU A 58 11.58 18.45 -15.26
N GLU A 59 12.64 17.90 -14.71
CA GLU A 59 13.35 16.75 -15.25
C GLU A 59 13.24 15.59 -14.27
N ILE A 60 12.78 14.44 -14.77
CA ILE A 60 12.76 13.20 -14.00
C ILE A 60 14.19 12.65 -13.96
N ILE A 61 14.75 12.57 -12.76
CA ILE A 61 16.14 12.14 -12.53
C ILE A 61 16.23 10.76 -11.88
N GLY A 62 15.10 10.18 -11.47
CA GLY A 62 15.06 8.86 -10.83
C GLY A 62 13.65 8.46 -10.43
N LYS A 63 13.56 7.31 -9.75
CA LYS A 63 12.31 6.81 -9.17
C LYS A 63 12.52 6.48 -7.71
N ALA A 64 11.55 6.84 -6.88
CA ALA A 64 11.50 6.43 -5.50
C ALA A 64 10.54 5.24 -5.35
N TYR A 65 10.95 4.27 -4.55
CA TYR A 65 10.13 3.11 -4.22
C TYR A 65 10.37 2.72 -2.77
N THR A 66 9.30 2.55 -2.01
CA THR A 66 9.38 1.98 -0.67
C THR A 66 8.14 1.13 -0.40
N SER A 67 8.29 0.08 0.39
CA SER A 67 7.17 -0.80 0.72
C SER A 67 7.28 -1.38 2.12
N LYS A 68 6.13 -1.59 2.74
CA LYS A 68 6.03 -2.24 4.05
C LYS A 68 4.86 -3.22 4.06
N ARG A 69 5.09 -4.37 4.68
CA ARG A 69 4.05 -5.37 4.95
C ARG A 69 3.49 -5.12 6.33
N PHE A 70 2.18 -5.14 6.47
CA PHE A 70 1.47 -5.12 7.74
C PHE A 70 0.90 -6.50 8.02
N TYR A 71 1.20 -7.04 9.19
CA TYR A 71 0.77 -8.36 9.61
C TYR A 71 -0.13 -8.25 10.83
N ARG A 72 -1.27 -8.93 10.82
CA ARG A 72 -2.17 -8.99 11.97
C ARG A 72 -2.72 -10.40 12.14
N ILE A 73 -2.90 -10.87 13.37
CA ILE A 73 -3.50 -12.17 13.70
C ILE A 73 -4.87 -11.96 14.34
N VAL A 74 -5.60 -13.06 14.59
CA VAL A 74 -6.92 -13.02 15.24
C VAL A 74 -7.91 -12.19 14.42
N TYR A 75 -8.06 -12.54 13.15
CA TYR A 75 -8.90 -11.78 12.19
C TYR A 75 -8.58 -10.28 12.12
N GLY A 76 -7.33 -9.91 12.35
CA GLY A 76 -6.93 -8.50 12.36
C GLY A 76 -7.04 -7.82 13.73
N ALA A 77 -7.40 -8.52 14.81
CA ALA A 77 -7.47 -7.90 16.13
C ALA A 77 -6.08 -7.49 16.65
N PHE A 78 -5.08 -8.37 16.55
CA PHE A 78 -3.75 -8.11 17.11
C PHE A 78 -2.70 -7.89 16.02
N PRO A 79 -1.96 -6.77 16.07
CA PRO A 79 -0.84 -6.55 15.17
C PRO A 79 0.34 -7.45 15.53
N LEU A 80 0.99 -8.01 14.51
CA LEU A 80 2.27 -8.73 14.66
C LEU A 80 3.48 -7.81 14.44
N ASN A 81 3.26 -6.65 13.83
CA ASN A 81 4.29 -5.64 13.59
C ASN A 81 3.72 -4.24 13.78
N ASP A 82 4.58 -3.23 13.66
CA ASP A 82 4.17 -1.84 13.82
C ASP A 82 3.01 -1.50 12.89
N ILE A 83 1.91 -1.04 13.51
CA ILE A 83 0.72 -0.59 12.80
C ILE A 83 0.94 0.76 12.12
N GLU A 84 1.93 1.54 12.58
CA GLU A 84 2.32 2.79 11.98
C GLU A 84 3.61 2.63 11.19
N TRP A 85 3.70 3.38 10.10
CA TRP A 85 4.91 3.45 9.30
C TRP A 85 5.16 4.88 8.87
N GLU A 86 6.23 5.45 9.41
CA GLU A 86 6.78 6.70 8.87
C GLU A 86 7.64 6.37 7.64
N SER A 87 7.13 6.72 6.47
CA SER A 87 7.78 6.47 5.18
C SER A 87 8.57 7.68 4.66
N GLY A 88 8.38 8.86 5.27
CA GLY A 88 9.01 10.11 4.85
C GLY A 88 10.53 10.04 4.91
N THR A 89 11.12 9.43 5.93
CA THR A 89 12.57 9.32 6.11
C THR A 89 13.23 8.48 5.01
N GLU A 90 12.58 7.38 4.59
CA GLU A 90 13.06 6.51 3.52
C GLU A 90 13.00 7.24 2.16
N LEU A 91 11.89 7.91 1.89
CA LEU A 91 11.69 8.70 0.66
C LEU A 91 12.67 9.87 0.59
N ASN A 92 12.88 10.59 1.71
CA ASN A 92 13.87 11.65 1.80
C ASN A 92 15.27 11.15 1.41
N THR A 93 15.65 9.99 1.93
CA THR A 93 16.96 9.39 1.64
C THR A 93 17.13 9.08 0.15
N GLN A 94 16.07 8.61 -0.51
CA GLN A 94 16.09 8.30 -1.95
C GLN A 94 16.16 9.57 -2.81
N VAL A 95 15.37 10.60 -2.48
CA VAL A 95 15.40 11.89 -3.16
C VAL A 95 16.76 12.56 -3.00
N GLU A 96 17.31 12.57 -1.78
CA GLU A 96 18.61 13.17 -1.46
C GLU A 96 19.76 12.47 -2.19
N LYS A 97 19.77 11.12 -2.19
CA LYS A 97 20.77 10.32 -2.93
C LYS A 97 20.73 10.58 -4.44
N ALA A 98 19.55 10.81 -5.00
CA ALA A 98 19.40 11.15 -6.42
C ALA A 98 19.74 12.63 -6.72
N GLY A 99 19.88 13.48 -5.70
CA GLY A 99 20.03 14.93 -5.89
C GLY A 99 18.74 15.60 -6.39
N GLY A 100 17.59 15.01 -6.05
CA GLY A 100 16.26 15.49 -6.42
C GLY A 100 15.79 16.65 -5.54
N GLN A 101 14.75 17.31 -6.03
CA GLN A 101 14.10 18.45 -5.36
C GLN A 101 12.64 18.17 -5.00
N GLY A 102 12.09 17.03 -5.44
CA GLY A 102 10.71 16.64 -5.13
C GLY A 102 10.33 15.29 -5.73
N LEU A 103 9.09 14.90 -5.44
CA LEU A 103 8.44 13.71 -5.96
C LEU A 103 7.16 14.10 -6.71
N VAL A 104 6.95 13.56 -7.90
CA VAL A 104 5.70 13.67 -8.66
C VAL A 104 5.17 12.29 -9.00
N ASN A 105 3.91 12.23 -9.46
CA ASN A 105 3.23 10.98 -9.79
C ASN A 105 3.33 9.98 -8.63
N VAL A 106 3.15 10.46 -7.40
CA VAL A 106 3.21 9.60 -6.24
C VAL A 106 1.99 8.69 -6.24
N GLU A 107 2.23 7.39 -6.17
CA GLU A 107 1.22 6.35 -6.16
C GLU A 107 1.35 5.55 -4.86
N ILE A 108 0.21 5.31 -4.20
CA ILE A 108 0.13 4.49 -3.00
C ILE A 108 -0.79 3.32 -3.32
N GLU A 109 -0.20 2.14 -3.42
CA GLU A 109 -0.93 0.91 -3.73
C GLU A 109 -1.01 0.02 -2.50
N ASN A 110 -2.18 -0.58 -2.28
CA ASN A 110 -2.39 -1.60 -1.26
C ASN A 110 -2.72 -2.92 -1.96
N SER A 111 -1.85 -3.91 -1.78
CA SER A 111 -2.00 -5.24 -2.35
C SER A 111 -2.17 -6.29 -1.25
N PRO A 112 -3.16 -7.18 -1.34
CA PRO A 112 -3.29 -8.29 -0.41
C PRO A 112 -2.12 -9.27 -0.59
N CYS A 113 -1.59 -9.80 0.51
CA CYS A 113 -0.58 -10.84 0.43
C CYS A 113 -1.22 -12.19 0.10
N GLY A 114 -0.57 -13.04 -0.71
CA GLY A 114 -1.10 -14.35 -1.12
C GLY A 114 -1.46 -15.32 0.03
N ILE A 115 -0.96 -15.07 1.25
CA ILE A 115 -1.29 -15.83 2.47
C ILE A 115 -2.78 -15.69 2.86
N SER A 116 -3.46 -14.63 2.40
CA SER A 116 -4.90 -14.42 2.63
C SER A 116 -5.80 -15.26 1.75
N GLN A 117 -5.28 -15.88 0.68
CA GLN A 117 -6.09 -16.60 -0.33
C GLN A 117 -6.35 -18.07 0.00
N THR A 118 -5.77 -18.61 1.08
CA THR A 118 -6.02 -19.99 1.50
C THR A 118 -7.29 -20.07 2.34
N VAL A 119 -8.42 -20.38 1.71
CA VAL A 119 -9.76 -20.44 2.34
C VAL A 119 -9.79 -21.33 3.59
N VAL A 120 -9.11 -22.47 3.56
CA VAL A 120 -9.08 -23.43 4.68
C VAL A 120 -8.46 -22.81 5.94
N LEU A 121 -7.49 -21.92 5.77
CA LEU A 121 -6.73 -21.35 6.87
C LEU A 121 -7.41 -20.09 7.44
N ASN A 122 -8.24 -19.42 6.66
CA ASN A 122 -9.10 -18.31 7.11
C ASN A 122 -10.23 -18.73 8.07
N ILE A 123 -10.52 -20.02 8.21
CA ILE A 123 -11.47 -20.52 9.24
C ILE A 123 -10.82 -20.47 10.63
N VAL A 124 -9.49 -20.50 10.70
CA VAL A 124 -8.77 -20.45 11.97
C VAL A 124 -8.65 -18.99 12.42
N PRO A 125 -9.16 -18.62 13.60
CA PRO A 125 -9.10 -17.24 14.06
C PRO A 125 -7.67 -16.71 14.14
N ILE A 126 -6.71 -17.55 14.49
CA ILE A 126 -5.30 -17.18 14.67
C ILE A 126 -4.58 -16.86 13.33
N TRP A 127 -5.24 -17.02 12.18
CA TRP A 127 -4.60 -16.85 10.88
C TRP A 127 -4.11 -15.40 10.65
N PRO A 128 -2.85 -15.22 10.21
CA PRO A 128 -2.32 -13.89 9.95
C PRO A 128 -2.89 -13.30 8.65
N GLY A 129 -3.62 -12.20 8.77
CA GLY A 129 -3.87 -11.27 7.67
C GLY A 129 -2.59 -10.52 7.30
N CYS A 130 -2.39 -10.26 6.01
CA CYS A 130 -1.23 -9.55 5.50
C CYS A 130 -1.63 -8.62 4.36
N ASN A 131 -1.18 -7.36 4.45
CA ASN A 131 -1.30 -6.36 3.39
C ASN A 131 0.08 -5.76 3.10
N LEU A 132 0.39 -5.62 1.81
CA LEU A 132 1.58 -4.94 1.32
C LEU A 132 1.17 -3.55 0.87
N VAL A 133 1.76 -2.53 1.48
CA VAL A 133 1.61 -1.14 1.01
C VAL A 133 2.88 -0.75 0.28
N GLU A 134 2.73 -0.26 -0.94
CA GLU A 134 3.81 0.22 -1.78
C GLU A 134 3.61 1.71 -2.08
N ILE A 135 4.67 2.50 -1.92
CA ILE A 135 4.70 3.90 -2.34
C ILE A 135 5.71 4.01 -3.48
N ARG A 136 5.27 4.60 -4.59
CA ARG A 136 6.08 4.85 -5.78
C ARG A 136 6.00 6.32 -6.14
N GLY A 137 7.02 6.84 -6.80
CA GLY A 137 6.99 8.19 -7.35
C GLY A 137 8.21 8.49 -8.21
N ASP A 138 8.09 9.51 -9.05
CA ASP A 138 9.19 9.98 -9.89
C ASP A 138 9.95 11.09 -9.15
N ILE A 139 11.27 10.92 -9.03
CA ILE A 139 12.16 11.92 -8.43
C ILE A 139 12.46 12.96 -9.50
N VAL A 140 12.21 14.23 -9.18
CA VAL A 140 12.35 15.33 -10.12
C VAL A 140 13.31 16.40 -9.65
N LYS A 141 13.84 17.14 -10.62
CA LYS A 141 14.67 18.33 -10.43
C LYS A 141 14.20 19.44 -11.36
N VAL A 142 14.27 20.68 -10.90
CA VAL A 142 13.96 21.85 -11.74
C VAL A 142 15.12 22.08 -12.71
N LYS A 143 14.82 22.07 -14.01
CA LYS A 143 15.72 22.52 -15.08
C LYS A 143 15.89 24.03 -14.98
N ARG A 144 17.14 24.47 -14.79
CA ARG A 144 17.52 25.89 -14.94
C ARG A 144 17.64 26.26 -16.39
#